data_AF-A0A3P6U956-F1
#
_entry.id   AF-A0A3P6U956-F1
#
_cell.length_a   1.000
_cell.length_b   1.000
_cell.length_c   1.000
_cell.angle_alpha   90.00
_cell.angle_beta   90.00
_cell.angle_gamma   90.00
#
_symmetry.space_group_name_H-M   'P 1'
#
loop_
_entity.id
_entity.type
_entity.pdbx_description
1 polymer ?
#
loop_
_entity_poly.entity_id
_entity_poly.type
_entity_poly.pdbx_seq_one_letter_code
_entity_poly.pdbx_strand_id
1 'polypeptide(L)'
;MMMNIGPFRSYGEGKPLYENVFSWNKVANLLVIDPPGLGYSSNPKEEFSDETIATVLENGLTNFFTIYPERANSTLYLAGEGYASVYVTKIAQIILEKLKTGQSHANLQGILIGNGLLSAQTELNTIVPIAYTHGFAGKE
;
A
#
# COMPACT_ATOMS: atom_id res chain seq x y z
N MET A 1 -9.70 -1.36 -0.81
CA MET A 1 -10.64 -0.32 -0.34
C MET A 1 -11.93 -0.89 0.26
N MET A 2 -12.80 -1.53 -0.53
CA MET A 2 -14.16 -1.91 -0.10
C MET A 2 -14.26 -3.09 0.89
N MET A 3 -13.23 -3.92 0.99
CA MET A 3 -13.24 -5.10 1.89
C MET A 3 -12.46 -4.90 3.19
N ASN A 4 -11.82 -3.74 3.39
CA ASN A 4 -10.96 -3.49 4.55
C ASN A 4 -11.22 -2.10 5.14
N ILE A 5 -10.35 -1.14 4.83
CA ILE A 5 -10.28 0.15 5.52
C ILE A 5 -11.23 1.22 4.97
N GLY A 6 -11.87 1.00 3.83
CA GLY A 6 -12.68 2.00 3.13
C GLY A 6 -14.02 2.31 3.81
N PRO A 7 -14.67 3.42 3.41
CA PRO A 7 -15.90 3.92 4.03
C PRO A 7 -17.12 3.03 3.81
N PHE A 8 -17.04 2.13 2.82
CA PHE A 8 -18.16 1.28 2.44
C PHE A 8 -17.75 -0.19 2.32
N ARG A 9 -18.70 -1.08 2.61
CA ARG A 9 -18.61 -2.53 2.41
C ARG A 9 -19.52 -2.98 1.28
N SER A 10 -19.10 -4.00 0.54
CA SER A 10 -19.91 -4.69 -0.46
C SER A 10 -20.20 -6.13 0.00
N TYR A 11 -21.44 -6.59 -0.20
CA TYR A 11 -21.88 -7.97 0.09
C TYR A 11 -22.10 -8.81 -1.18
N GLY A 12 -21.51 -8.40 -2.30
CA GLY A 12 -21.60 -9.06 -3.59
C GLY A 12 -22.22 -8.19 -4.69
N GLU A 13 -22.19 -8.70 -5.91
CA GLU A 13 -22.66 -8.01 -7.10
C GLU A 13 -24.15 -7.63 -7.02
N GLY A 14 -24.50 -6.43 -7.51
CA GLY A 14 -25.87 -5.93 -7.55
C GLY A 14 -26.47 -5.54 -6.20
N LYS A 15 -25.76 -5.70 -5.09
CA LYS A 15 -26.22 -5.29 -3.76
C LYS A 15 -25.78 -3.85 -3.43
N PRO A 16 -26.58 -3.12 -2.63
CA PRO A 16 -26.17 -1.79 -2.19
C PRO A 16 -24.92 -1.86 -1.31
N LEU A 17 -24.18 -0.76 -1.31
CA LEU A 17 -23.06 -0.55 -0.39
C LEU A 17 -23.60 -0.13 0.99
N TYR A 18 -22.89 -0.54 2.04
CA TYR A 18 -23.22 -0.19 3.42
C TYR A 18 -22.05 0.53 4.09
N GLU A 19 -22.33 1.44 5.02
CA GLU A 19 -21.30 2.16 5.76
C GLU A 19 -20.41 1.19 6.56
N ASN A 20 -19.10 1.38 6.45
CA ASN A 20 -18.13 0.81 7.37
C ASN A 20 -17.91 1.77 8.55
N VAL A 21 -18.55 1.49 9.68
CA VAL A 21 -18.46 2.35 10.86
C VAL A 21 -17.05 2.44 11.47
N PHE A 22 -16.15 1.53 11.10
CA PHE A 22 -14.74 1.49 11.53
C PHE A 22 -13.76 1.91 10.41
N SER A 23 -14.23 2.62 9.39
CA SER A 23 -13.36 3.06 8.31
C SER A 23 -12.28 4.02 8.80
N TRP A 24 -11.09 3.87 8.23
CA TRP A 24 -9.97 4.75 8.51
C TRP A 24 -10.21 6.18 8.02
N ASN A 25 -11.15 6.39 7.10
CA ASN A 25 -11.48 7.73 6.62
C ASN A 25 -12.16 8.61 7.70
N LYS A 26 -12.54 8.03 8.85
CA LYS A 26 -13.06 8.78 9.99
C LYS A 26 -11.98 9.59 10.73
N VAL A 27 -10.70 9.25 10.54
CA VAL A 27 -9.56 9.90 11.22
C VAL A 27 -8.45 10.34 10.27
N ALA A 28 -8.52 9.97 8.98
CA ALA A 28 -7.53 10.32 7.96
C ALA A 28 -8.17 10.54 6.59
N ASN A 29 -7.47 11.22 5.68
CA ASN A 29 -7.84 11.23 4.27
C ASN A 29 -7.22 9.99 3.61
N LEU A 30 -8.03 9.14 2.97
CA LEU A 30 -7.56 7.93 2.32
C LEU A 30 -7.37 8.14 0.82
N LEU A 31 -6.15 7.94 0.33
CA LEU A 31 -5.82 7.79 -1.09
C LEU A 31 -5.47 6.32 -1.35
N VAL A 32 -6.17 5.68 -2.28
CA VAL A 32 -5.90 4.31 -2.70
C VAL A 32 -5.54 4.32 -4.18
N ILE A 33 -4.42 3.71 -4.53
CA ILE A 33 -3.86 3.71 -5.89
C ILE A 33 -3.74 2.26 -6.35
N ASP A 34 -4.35 1.94 -7.48
CA ASP A 34 -4.15 0.64 -8.13
C ASP A 34 -2.78 0.63 -8.83
N PRO A 35 -1.91 -0.36 -8.58
CA PRO A 35 -0.64 -0.50 -9.30
C PRO A 35 -0.85 -0.61 -10.82
N PRO A 36 0.16 -0.24 -11.64
CA PRO A 36 0.04 -0.34 -13.09
C PRO A 36 -0.30 -1.78 -13.51
N GLY A 37 -1.25 -1.91 -14.44
CA GLY A 37 -1.76 -3.20 -14.91
C GLY A 37 -2.67 -3.97 -13.95
N LEU A 38 -3.03 -3.40 -12.79
CA LEU A 38 -4.00 -3.98 -11.85
C LEU A 38 -5.23 -3.08 -11.69
N GLY A 39 -6.36 -3.70 -11.32
CA GLY A 39 -7.61 -2.99 -11.04
C GLY A 39 -8.08 -2.17 -12.24
N TYR A 40 -8.23 -0.86 -12.06
CA TYR A 40 -8.60 0.08 -13.13
C TYR A 40 -7.40 0.78 -13.78
N SER A 41 -6.18 0.56 -13.28
CA SER A 41 -4.96 1.13 -13.87
C SER A 41 -4.60 0.41 -15.17
N SER A 42 -4.27 1.17 -16.21
CA SER A 42 -3.84 0.60 -17.49
C SER A 42 -2.51 -0.14 -17.37
N ASN A 43 -2.30 -1.11 -18.25
CA ASN A 43 -1.03 -1.82 -18.39
C ASN A 43 -0.22 -1.19 -19.53
N PRO A 44 0.83 -0.40 -19.26
CA PRO A 44 1.66 0.20 -20.31
C PRO A 44 2.45 -0.76 -21.23
N LYS A 45 2.30 -2.10 -21.15
CA LYS A 45 3.12 -3.09 -21.89
C LYS A 45 4.62 -2.96 -21.60
N GLU A 46 4.97 -2.51 -20.40
CA GLU A 46 6.34 -2.44 -19.91
C GLU A 46 6.67 -3.67 -19.06
N GLU A 47 7.96 -4.01 -18.96
CA GLU A 47 8.43 -4.96 -17.96
C GLU A 47 8.33 -4.34 -16.57
N PHE A 48 7.55 -4.98 -15.69
CA PHE A 48 7.40 -4.54 -14.32
C PHE A 48 8.43 -5.22 -13.42
N SER A 49 9.21 -4.40 -12.70
CA SER A 49 9.97 -4.80 -11.53
C SER A 49 9.41 -4.06 -10.31
N ASP A 50 9.81 -4.46 -9.11
CA ASP A 50 9.40 -3.75 -7.89
C ASP A 50 9.85 -2.28 -7.90
N GLU A 51 11.01 -1.99 -8.50
CA GLU A 51 11.54 -0.63 -8.67
C GLU A 51 10.70 0.19 -9.64
N THR A 52 10.32 -0.37 -10.80
CA THR A 52 9.54 0.37 -11.79
C THR A 52 8.13 0.63 -11.28
N ILE A 53 7.50 -0.36 -10.64
CA ILE A 53 6.18 -0.19 -10.00
C ILE A 53 6.24 0.88 -8.90
N ALA A 54 7.23 0.82 -8.00
CA ALA A 54 7.35 1.81 -6.93
C ALA A 54 7.56 3.23 -7.47
N THR A 55 8.36 3.39 -8.52
CA THR A 55 8.58 4.69 -9.19
C THR A 55 7.30 5.21 -9.82
N VAL A 56 6.53 4.37 -10.52
CA VAL A 56 5.26 4.75 -11.13
C VAL A 56 4.23 5.17 -10.07
N LEU A 57 4.13 4.41 -8.96
CA LEU A 57 3.24 4.73 -7.85
C LEU A 57 3.63 6.05 -7.16
N GLU A 58 4.92 6.29 -6.95
CA GLU A 58 5.41 7.54 -6.35
C GLU A 58 5.19 8.74 -7.28
N ASN A 59 5.37 8.57 -8.60
CA ASN A 59 5.02 9.59 -9.58
C ASN A 59 3.51 9.87 -9.58
N GLY A 60 2.68 8.83 -9.42
CA GLY A 60 1.23 8.98 -9.24
C GLY A 60 0.87 9.82 -8.01
N LEU A 61 1.55 9.60 -6.88
CA LEU A 61 1.39 10.40 -5.68
C LEU A 61 1.86 11.85 -5.86
N THR A 62 3.00 12.05 -6.54
CA THR A 62 3.49 13.40 -6.86
C THR A 62 2.49 14.15 -7.74
N ASN A 63 1.97 13.50 -8.78
CA ASN A 63 0.94 14.07 -9.65
C ASN A 63 -0.35 14.38 -8.89
N PHE A 64 -0.74 13.54 -7.94
CA PHE A 64 -1.87 13.83 -7.06
C PHE A 64 -1.68 15.15 -6.30
N PHE A 65 -0.50 15.42 -5.73
CA PHE A 65 -0.24 16.69 -5.04
C PHE A 65 -0.16 17.89 -5.99
N THR A 66 0.23 17.69 -7.26
CA THR A 66 0.16 18.74 -8.28
C THR A 66 -1.29 19.13 -8.61
N ILE A 67 -2.19 18.14 -8.68
CA ILE A 67 -3.62 18.36 -8.96
C ILE A 67 -4.35 18.92 -7.73
N TYR A 68 -3.96 18.47 -6.53
CA TYR A 68 -4.53 18.85 -5.24
C TYR A 68 -3.48 19.55 -4.36
N PRO A 69 -3.06 20.79 -4.72
CA PRO A 69 -1.99 21.49 -4.02
C PRO A 69 -2.31 21.77 -2.55
N GLU A 70 -3.59 21.85 -2.16
CA GLU A 70 -4.03 21.97 -0.77
C GLU A 70 -3.67 20.74 0.07
N ARG A 71 -3.39 19.61 -0.57
CA ARG A 71 -2.97 18.36 0.09
C ARG A 71 -1.45 18.19 0.15
N ALA A 72 -0.67 18.98 -0.59
CA ALA A 72 0.79 18.82 -0.69
C ALA A 72 1.50 18.92 0.68
N ASN A 73 0.97 19.74 1.60
CA ASN A 73 1.52 19.92 2.96
C ASN A 73 0.86 19.01 4.02
N SER A 74 -0.08 18.16 3.62
CA SER A 74 -0.72 17.24 4.56
C SER A 74 0.30 16.24 5.10
N THR A 75 0.16 15.88 6.38
CA THR A 75 0.90 14.76 6.95
C THR A 75 0.64 13.49 6.13
N LEU A 76 1.71 12.89 5.61
CA LEU A 76 1.67 11.73 4.75
C LEU A 76 2.13 10.49 5.52
N TYR A 77 1.29 9.44 5.46
CA TYR A 77 1.64 8.09 5.85
C TYR A 77 1.43 7.16 4.66
N LEU A 78 2.36 6.23 4.43
CA LEU A 78 2.21 5.20 3.41
C LEU A 78 1.78 3.90 4.08
N ALA A 79 0.73 3.25 3.57
CA ALA A 79 0.20 2.02 4.15
C ALA A 79 0.11 0.91 3.10
N GLY A 80 0.44 -0.32 3.50
CA GLY A 80 0.40 -1.49 2.61
C GLY A 80 0.23 -2.80 3.37
N GLU A 81 -0.33 -3.80 2.70
CA GLU A 81 -0.56 -5.14 3.23
C GLU A 81 0.03 -6.21 2.29
N GLY A 82 0.57 -7.29 2.85
CA GLY A 82 1.15 -8.37 2.04
C GLY A 82 2.30 -7.86 1.18
N TYR A 83 2.30 -8.19 -0.11
CA TYR A 83 3.36 -7.76 -1.05
C TYR A 83 3.45 -6.24 -1.22
N ALA A 84 2.38 -5.49 -0.92
CA ALA A 84 2.42 -4.03 -0.99
C ALA A 84 3.42 -3.41 0.01
N SER A 85 3.89 -4.16 1.02
CA SER A 85 5.00 -3.74 1.89
C SER A 85 6.27 -3.43 1.11
N VAL A 86 6.55 -4.19 0.03
CA VAL A 86 7.71 -3.98 -0.84
C VAL A 86 7.58 -2.62 -1.52
N TYR A 87 6.41 -2.33 -2.09
CA TYR A 87 6.15 -1.04 -2.76
C TYR A 87 6.18 0.12 -1.77
N VAL A 88 5.50 0.01 -0.62
CA VAL A 88 5.48 1.07 0.42
C VAL A 88 6.88 1.42 0.88
N THR A 89 7.73 0.43 1.13
CA THR A 89 9.10 0.65 1.60
C THR A 89 9.95 1.32 0.52
N LYS A 90 9.83 0.88 -0.74
CA LYS A 90 10.54 1.49 -1.88
C LYS A 90 10.06 2.92 -2.16
N ILE A 91 8.75 3.18 -2.12
CA ILE A 91 8.19 4.53 -2.29
C ILE A 91 8.68 5.46 -1.17
N ALA A 92 8.68 4.99 0.08
CA ALA A 92 9.23 5.76 1.20
C ALA A 92 10.69 6.13 0.96
N GLN A 93 11.51 5.19 0.47
CA GLN A 93 12.90 5.45 0.11
C GLN A 93 13.01 6.53 -0.99
N ILE A 94 12.25 6.40 -2.08
CA ILE A 94 12.24 7.39 -3.18
C ILE A 94 11.90 8.79 -2.66
N ILE A 95 10.85 8.91 -1.83
CA ILE A 95 10.44 10.19 -1.24
C ILE A 95 11.56 10.76 -0.36
N LEU A 96 12.19 9.95 0.50
CA LEU A 96 13.29 10.38 1.35
C LEU A 96 14.51 10.85 0.54
N GLU A 97 14.82 10.20 -0.58
CA GLU A 97 15.88 10.62 -1.50
C GLU A 97 15.54 11.96 -2.17
N LYS A 98 14.30 12.13 -2.67
CA LYS A 98 13.83 13.39 -3.24
C LYS A 98 13.77 14.53 -2.22
N LEU A 99 13.48 14.24 -0.95
CA LEU A 99 13.51 15.25 0.13
C LEU A 99 14.94 15.77 0.34
N LYS A 100 15.96 14.88 0.30
CA LYS A 100 17.37 15.28 0.45
C LYS A 100 17.86 16.18 -0.70
N THR A 101 17.34 15.98 -1.90
CA THR A 101 17.71 16.75 -3.10
C THR A 101 16.82 17.98 -3.34
N GLY A 102 15.78 18.19 -2.51
CA GLY A 102 14.80 19.27 -2.69
C GLY A 102 13.82 19.05 -3.85
N GLN A 103 13.72 17.83 -4.37
CA GLN A 103 12.82 17.44 -5.46
C GLN A 103 11.40 17.05 -4.98
N SER A 104 11.20 16.94 -3.66
CA SER A 104 9.89 16.71 -3.04
C SER A 104 9.73 17.60 -1.82
N HIS A 105 8.47 17.95 -1.51
CA HIS A 105 8.06 18.66 -0.30
C HIS A 105 7.06 17.83 0.53
N ALA A 106 6.90 16.54 0.20
CA ALA A 106 5.95 15.68 0.89
C ALA A 106 6.30 15.53 2.38
N ASN A 107 5.32 15.76 3.25
CA ASN A 107 5.48 15.64 4.70
C ASN A 107 5.34 14.19 5.17
N LEU A 108 6.27 13.31 4.74
CA LEU A 108 6.28 11.89 5.10
C LEU A 108 6.64 11.71 6.58
N GLN A 109 5.70 11.16 7.37
CA GLN A 109 5.86 10.94 8.81
C GLN A 109 6.01 9.46 9.20
N GLY A 110 5.67 8.53 8.31
CA GLY A 110 5.88 7.12 8.58
C GLY A 110 5.23 6.18 7.58
N ILE A 111 5.40 4.89 7.85
CA ILE A 111 4.80 3.80 7.08
C ILE A 111 4.03 2.85 8.01
N LEU A 112 2.96 2.26 7.50
CA LEU A 112 2.18 1.20 8.16
C LEU A 112 2.20 -0.05 7.30
N ILE A 113 2.63 -1.18 7.88
CA ILE A 113 2.75 -2.44 7.16
C ILE A 113 1.93 -3.51 7.89
N GLY A 114 0.90 -4.03 7.22
CA GLY A 114 0.12 -5.17 7.69
C GLY A 114 0.60 -6.46 7.03
N ASN A 115 0.94 -7.49 7.82
CA ASN A 115 1.29 -8.83 7.30
C ASN A 115 2.24 -8.81 6.09
N GLY A 116 3.26 -7.94 6.13
CA GLY A 116 4.07 -7.61 4.95
C GLY A 116 5.20 -8.60 4.67
N LEU A 117 5.53 -8.76 3.38
CA LEU A 117 6.76 -9.41 2.94
C LEU A 117 7.94 -8.44 3.11
N LEU A 118 8.76 -8.67 4.14
CA LEU A 118 9.96 -7.87 4.43
C LEU A 118 11.27 -8.65 4.23
N SER A 119 11.21 -9.96 4.42
CA SER A 119 12.32 -10.88 4.20
C SER A 119 11.76 -12.22 3.77
N ALA A 120 11.93 -12.56 2.49
CA ALA A 120 11.47 -13.85 1.95
C ALA A 120 12.09 -15.03 2.71
N GLN A 121 13.36 -14.93 3.09
CA GLN A 121 14.02 -15.97 3.87
C GLN A 121 13.39 -16.14 5.26
N THR A 122 13.15 -15.04 5.98
CA THR A 122 12.54 -15.11 7.31
C THR A 122 11.13 -15.66 7.22
N GLU A 123 10.35 -15.19 6.24
CA GLU A 123 8.99 -15.67 6.01
C GLU A 123 8.96 -17.18 5.78
N LEU A 124 9.77 -17.69 4.85
CA LEU A 124 9.90 -19.12 4.58
C LEU A 124 10.34 -19.92 5.82
N ASN A 125 11.31 -19.42 6.57
CA ASN A 125 11.80 -20.07 7.78
C ASN A 125 10.73 -20.17 8.88
N THR A 126 9.76 -19.25 8.89
CA THR A 126 8.67 -19.24 9.89
C THR A 126 7.48 -20.12 9.53
N ILE A 127 7.33 -20.54 8.27
CA ILE A 127 6.17 -21.34 7.83
C ILE A 127 6.05 -22.65 8.62
N VAL A 128 7.14 -23.42 8.72
CA VAL A 128 7.13 -24.72 9.44
C VAL A 128 6.85 -24.54 10.94
N PRO A 129 7.55 -23.64 11.67
CA PRO A 129 7.23 -23.34 13.06
C PRO A 129 5.78 -22.89 13.29
N ILE A 130 5.23 -22.01 12.44
CA ILE A 130 3.84 -21.55 12.56
C ILE A 130 2.88 -22.73 12.33
N ALA A 131 3.09 -23.52 11.27
CA ALA A 131 2.23 -24.65 10.96
C ALA A 131 2.20 -25.69 12.11
N TYR A 132 3.36 -26.00 12.68
CA TYR A 132 3.46 -26.94 13.80
C TYR A 132 2.79 -26.39 15.07
N THR A 133 3.11 -25.16 15.47
CA THR A 133 2.59 -24.56 16.72
C THR A 133 1.09 -24.27 16.70
N HIS A 134 0.49 -24.20 15.51
CA HIS A 134 -0.95 -23.97 15.33
C HIS A 134 -1.70 -25.24 14.89
N GLY A 135 -1.06 -26.41 14.93
CA GLY A 135 -1.70 -27.70 14.63
C GLY A 135 -2.07 -27.91 13.16
N PHE A 136 -1.52 -27.10 12.24
CA PHE A 136 -1.65 -27.32 10.79
C PHE A 136 -0.73 -28.43 10.29
N ALA A 137 0.38 -28.69 10.99
CA ALA A 137 1.32 -29.76 10.68
C ALA A 137 1.63 -30.59 11.94
N GLY A 138 1.77 -31.90 11.74
CA GLY A 138 2.21 -32.84 12.78
C GLY A 138 3.72 -32.78 12.99
N LYS A 139 4.22 -33.70 13.82
CA LYS A 139 5.66 -33.87 14.05
C LYS A 139 6.40 -34.45 12.83
N GLU A 140 5.67 -35.14 11.96
CA GLU A 140 6.16 -35.83 10.75
C GLU A 140 5.80 -35.07 9.47
#